data_AF-A0A502TEH8-F1
#
_entry.id   AF-A0A502TEH8-F1
#
_cell.length_a   1.000
_cell.length_b   1.000
_cell.length_c   1.000
_cell.angle_alpha   90.00
_cell.angle_beta   90.00
_cell.angle_gamma   90.00
#
_symmetry.space_group_name_H-M   'P 1'
#
loop_
_entity.id
_entity.type
_entity.pdbx_description
1 polymer ?
#
loop_
_entity_poly.entity_id
_entity_poly.type
_entity_poly.pdbx_seq_one_letter_code
_entity_poly.pdbx_strand_id
1 'polypeptide(L)'
;MVDRYTNGNAQRLISELRVGDRCDLEGDIFADPIFDASTISEHPEFQFEFETVLAIERETSDCIRVDFESGFSCGFPPDHWLDVDGEQVRS
;
A
#
# COMPACT_ATOMS: atom_id res chain seq x y z
N MET A 1 12.97 12.04 5.87
CA MET A 1 11.99 11.40 4.96
C MET A 1 12.78 10.49 4.05
N VAL A 2 12.50 9.19 4.06
CA VAL A 2 13.17 8.19 3.23
C VAL A 2 12.18 7.70 2.17
N ASP A 3 11.41 8.62 1.61
CA ASP A 3 10.58 8.31 0.45
C ASP A 3 11.51 8.18 -0.75
N ARG A 4 11.27 7.18 -1.61
CA ARG A 4 12.00 7.04 -2.88
C ARG A 4 11.05 7.30 -4.03
N TYR A 5 11.60 7.78 -5.14
CA TYR A 5 10.85 7.99 -6.37
C TYR A 5 11.38 7.04 -7.44
N THR A 6 10.52 6.17 -7.93
CA THR A 6 10.85 5.17 -8.96
C THR A 6 9.74 5.13 -10.01
N ASN A 7 10.09 5.16 -11.30
CA ASN A 7 9.15 5.11 -12.41
C ASN A 7 8.01 6.16 -12.39
N GLY A 8 8.18 7.26 -11.68
CA GLY A 8 7.16 8.31 -11.55
C GLY A 8 6.31 8.22 -10.29
N ASN A 9 6.40 7.12 -9.54
CA ASN A 9 5.64 6.88 -8.31
C ASN A 9 6.50 7.25 -7.09
N ALA A 10 5.86 7.77 -6.04
CA ALA A 10 6.47 7.88 -4.73
C ALA A 10 6.28 6.55 -3.99
N GLN A 11 7.30 6.11 -3.26
CA GLN A 11 7.27 4.86 -2.51
C GLN A 11 7.73 5.09 -1.07
N ARG A 12 7.11 4.36 -0.14
CA ARG A 12 7.44 4.39 1.27
C ARG A 12 7.62 2.97 1.81
N LEU A 13 8.58 2.82 2.73
CA LEU A 13 8.71 1.57 3.49
C LEU A 13 7.49 1.36 4.37
N ILE A 14 7.00 0.12 4.46
CA ILE A 14 5.89 -0.23 5.36
C ILE A 14 6.19 0.19 6.80
N SER A 15 7.44 0.04 7.27
CA SER A 15 7.83 0.49 8.62
C SER A 15 7.72 2.00 8.85
N GLU A 16 7.66 2.79 7.78
CA GLU A 16 7.60 4.26 7.82
C GLU A 16 6.22 4.80 7.43
N LEU A 17 5.28 3.92 7.03
CA LEU A 17 3.91 4.26 6.65
C LEU A 17 3.16 4.92 7.80
N ARG A 18 2.18 5.77 7.47
CA ARG A 18 1.42 6.57 8.43
C ARG A 18 -0.07 6.46 8.16
N VAL A 19 -0.86 6.56 9.22
CA VAL A 19 -2.30 6.77 9.11
C VAL A 19 -2.57 8.03 8.29
N GLY A 20 -3.41 7.90 7.26
CA GLY A 20 -3.72 8.94 6.28
C GLY A 20 -2.90 8.88 4.99
N ASP A 21 -1.84 8.06 4.91
CA ASP A 21 -1.15 7.82 3.64
C ASP A 21 -2.11 7.15 2.64
N ARG A 22 -2.13 7.62 1.41
CA ARG A 22 -2.87 7.02 0.30
C ARG A 22 -1.94 6.07 -0.45
N CYS A 23 -2.29 4.80 -0.51
CA CYS A 23 -1.46 3.75 -1.07
C CYS A 23 -2.09 3.19 -2.34
N ASP A 24 -1.25 2.97 -3.35
CA ASP A 24 -1.63 2.18 -4.52
C ASP A 24 -1.37 0.72 -4.19
N LEU A 25 -2.44 -0.08 -4.19
CA LEU A 25 -2.40 -1.50 -3.86
C LEU A 25 -2.47 -2.38 -5.11
N GLU A 26 -2.74 -1.79 -6.28
CA GLU A 26 -2.88 -2.52 -7.54
C GLU A 26 -1.54 -3.17 -7.92
N GLY A 27 -1.55 -4.48 -8.17
CA GLY A 27 -0.35 -5.23 -8.55
C GLY A 27 0.71 -5.40 -7.46
N ASP A 28 0.44 -4.97 -6.22
CA ASP A 28 1.32 -5.27 -5.09
C ASP A 28 1.30 -6.77 -4.79
N ILE A 29 2.48 -7.38 -4.62
CA ILE A 29 2.59 -8.84 -4.43
C ILE A 29 1.90 -9.36 -3.16
N PHE A 30 1.70 -8.52 -2.16
CA PHE A 30 1.03 -8.89 -0.91
C PHE A 30 -0.44 -8.47 -0.90
N ALA A 31 -0.76 -7.27 -1.40
CA ALA A 31 -2.14 -6.78 -1.42
C ALA A 31 -2.97 -7.33 -2.59
N ASP A 32 -2.36 -7.55 -3.75
CA ASP A 32 -3.02 -8.00 -4.99
C ASP A 32 -2.18 -9.08 -5.73
N PRO A 33 -2.01 -10.28 -5.15
CA PRO A 33 -1.11 -11.32 -5.66
C PRO A 33 -1.55 -11.95 -7.00
N ILE A 34 -2.80 -11.73 -7.42
CA ILE A 34 -3.40 -12.30 -8.64
C ILE A 34 -3.63 -11.17 -9.67
N PHE A 35 -2.71 -10.21 -9.75
CA PHE A 35 -2.78 -9.20 -10.81
C PHE A 35 -2.49 -9.83 -12.18
N ASP A 36 -3.53 -10.34 -12.83
CA ASP A 36 -3.56 -10.58 -14.27
C ASP A 36 -4.36 -9.44 -14.90
N ALA A 37 -3.69 -8.61 -15.69
CA ALA A 37 -4.27 -7.47 -16.41
C ALA A 37 -5.41 -7.86 -17.38
N SER A 38 -5.68 -9.16 -17.58
CA SER A 38 -6.82 -9.68 -18.34
C SER A 38 -7.99 -10.18 -17.47
N THR A 39 -7.82 -10.26 -16.15
CA THR A 39 -8.86 -10.63 -15.18
C THR A 39 -9.25 -9.43 -14.34
N ILE A 40 -10.55 -9.30 -14.06
CA ILE A 40 -11.05 -8.37 -13.04
C ILE A 40 -10.42 -8.82 -11.72
N SER A 41 -9.64 -7.96 -11.06
CA SER A 41 -9.05 -8.26 -9.74
C SER A 41 -10.14 -8.81 -8.81
N GLU A 42 -9.82 -9.84 -8.02
CA GLU A 42 -10.74 -10.39 -7.01
C GLU A 42 -11.10 -9.36 -5.94
N HIS A 43 -10.40 -8.23 -5.93
CA HIS A 43 -10.58 -7.06 -5.10
C HIS A 43 -11.09 -5.89 -5.95
N PRO A 44 -12.41 -5.77 -6.16
CA PRO A 44 -13.00 -4.69 -6.94
C PRO A 44 -12.68 -3.29 -6.38
N GLU A 45 -12.29 -3.19 -5.11
CA GLU A 45 -11.73 -1.98 -4.47
C GLU A 45 -10.42 -1.50 -5.12
N PHE A 46 -9.63 -2.38 -5.72
CA PHE A 46 -8.34 -2.02 -6.35
C PHE A 46 -8.47 -1.64 -7.82
N GLN A 47 -9.67 -1.77 -8.41
CA GLN A 47 -9.86 -1.47 -9.82
C GLN A 47 -9.76 0.03 -10.13
N PHE A 48 -9.86 0.91 -9.11
CA PHE A 48 -9.66 2.36 -9.23
C PHE A 48 -9.07 3.01 -7.96
N GLU A 49 -7.75 3.10 -7.99
CA GLU A 49 -6.87 4.24 -7.67
C GLU A 49 -6.10 4.31 -6.34
N PHE A 50 -6.67 4.43 -5.15
CA PHE A 50 -5.84 4.50 -3.92
C PHE A 50 -6.65 4.16 -2.67
N GLU A 51 -6.04 3.47 -1.72
CA GLU A 51 -6.63 3.20 -0.40
C GLU A 51 -5.94 4.02 0.68
N THR A 52 -6.72 4.68 1.53
CA THR A 52 -6.18 5.45 2.67
C THR A 52 -5.91 4.54 3.87
N VAL A 53 -4.73 4.64 4.45
CA VAL A 53 -4.36 3.92 5.69
C VAL A 53 -5.18 4.43 6.86
N LEU A 54 -5.96 3.54 7.49
CA LEU A 54 -6.77 3.80 8.67
C LEU A 54 -6.05 3.45 9.96
N ALA A 55 -5.34 2.33 9.99
CA ALA A 55 -4.60 1.88 11.16
C ALA A 55 -3.36 1.05 10.76
N ILE A 56 -2.38 1.03 11.66
CA ILE A 56 -1.13 0.28 11.50
C ILE A 56 -0.86 -0.46 12.81
N GLU A 57 -0.70 -1.77 12.74
CA GLU A 57 -0.40 -2.62 13.88
C GLU A 57 0.80 -3.51 13.58
N ARG A 58 1.83 -3.45 14.43
CA ARG A 58 2.96 -4.39 14.33
C ARG A 58 2.62 -5.67 15.08
N GLU A 59 2.22 -6.69 14.34
CA GLU A 59 1.82 -7.99 14.89
C GLU A 59 3.04 -8.82 15.32
N THR A 60 4.12 -8.81 14.53
CA THR A 60 5.37 -9.52 14.83
C THR A 60 6.60 -8.69 14.43
N SER A 61 7.82 -9.23 14.61
CA SER A 61 9.02 -8.56 14.10
C SER A 61 9.03 -8.42 12.57
N ASP A 62 8.36 -9.34 11.89
CA ASP A 62 8.47 -9.54 10.44
C ASP A 62 7.16 -9.25 9.70
N CYS A 63 6.12 -8.78 10.41
CA CYS A 63 4.81 -8.45 9.85
C CYS A 63 4.26 -7.18 10.48
N ILE A 64 3.82 -6.25 9.63
CA ILE A 64 3.01 -5.09 9.98
C ILE A 64 1.67 -5.22 9.24
N ARG A 65 0.57 -5.25 9.99
CA ARG A 65 -0.78 -5.17 9.43
C ARG A 65 -1.13 -3.72 9.19
N VAL A 66 -1.62 -3.44 8.00
CA VAL A 66 -2.17 -2.14 7.60
C VAL A 66 -3.65 -2.35 7.32
N ASP A 67 -4.48 -1.58 8.01
CA ASP A 67 -5.92 -1.55 7.82
C ASP A 67 -6.28 -0.31 6.97
N PHE A 68 -7.07 -0.49 5.92
CA PHE A 68 -7.42 0.53 4.93
C PHE A 68 -8.89 0.97 5.04
N GLU A 69 -9.21 2.12 4.43
CA GLU A 69 -10.53 2.76 4.55
C GLU A 69 -11.71 1.95 3.99
N SER A 70 -11.49 1.12 2.98
CA SER A 70 -12.48 0.17 2.45
C SER A 70 -12.86 -0.93 3.43
N GLY A 71 -12.09 -1.12 4.51
CA GLY A 71 -12.16 -2.28 5.39
C GLY A 71 -11.26 -3.45 4.95
N PHE A 72 -10.48 -3.28 3.88
CA PHE A 72 -9.40 -4.20 3.53
C PHE A 72 -8.27 -4.11 4.55
N SER A 73 -7.65 -5.25 4.86
CA SER A 73 -6.48 -5.33 5.74
C SER A 73 -5.45 -6.25 5.10
N CYS A 74 -4.18 -5.83 5.10
CA CYS A 74 -3.09 -6.64 4.59
C CYS A 74 -1.86 -6.59 5.50
N GLY A 75 -1.20 -7.73 5.64
CA GLY A 75 0.07 -7.86 6.35
C GLY A 75 1.24 -7.76 5.40
N PHE A 76 2.18 -6.86 5.70
CA PHE A 76 3.37 -6.66 4.88
C PHE A 76 4.66 -6.85 5.68
N PRO A 77 5.76 -7.27 5.03
CA PRO A 77 7.09 -7.18 5.61
C PRO A 77 7.46 -5.71 5.93
N PRO A 78 8.14 -5.41 7.06
CA PRO A 78 8.49 -4.03 7.43
C PRO A 78 9.40 -3.32 6.41
N ASP A 79 10.19 -4.07 5.66
CA ASP A 79 11.14 -3.60 4.65
C ASP A 79 10.55 -3.57 3.22
N HIS A 80 9.28 -3.93 3.06
CA HIS A 80 8.57 -3.82 1.80
C HIS A 80 8.32 -2.35 1.44
N TRP A 81 8.36 -2.05 0.14
CA TRP A 81 8.09 -0.71 -0.39
C TRP A 81 6.72 -0.70 -1.04
N LEU A 82 5.85 0.19 -0.56
CA LEU A 82 4.52 0.38 -1.10
C LEU A 82 4.46 1.69 -1.90
N ASP A 83 3.77 1.66 -3.04
CA ASP A 83 3.48 2.86 -3.82
C ASP A 83 2.51 3.75 -3.01
N VAL A 84 2.86 5.02 -2.88
CA VAL A 84 2.05 6.04 -2.19
C VAL A 84 1.79 7.20 -3.13
N ASP A 85 0.67 7.88 -2.91
CA ASP A 85 0.25 9.03 -3.71
C ASP A 85 1.33 10.14 -3.68
N GLY A 86 1.95 10.37 -4.84
CA GLY A 86 3.01 11.36 -4.99
C GLY A 86 2.54 12.80 -4.78
N GLU A 87 1.24 13.10 -4.87
CA GLU A 87 0.68 14.41 -4.53
C GLU A 87 0.70 14.68 -3.01
N GLN A 88 0.54 13.64 -2.18
CA GLN A 88 0.71 13.74 -0.72
C GLN A 88 2.15 14.01 -0.30
N VAL A 89 3.13 13.54 -1.08
CA VAL A 89 4.55 13.69 -0.74
C VAL A 89 5.11 15.05 -1.19
N ARG A 90 4.44 15.74 -2.13
CA ARG A 90 4.89 17.03 -2.69
C ARG A 90 4.29 18.27 -2.00
N SER A 91 3.36 18.09 -1.06
CA SER A 91 2.66 19.18 -0.36
C SER A 91 3.32 19.60 0.95
#